data_AF-A0A066UNI6-F1
#
_entry.id   AF-A0A066UNI6-F1
#
_cell.length_a   1.000
_cell.length_b   1.000
_cell.length_c   1.000
_cell.angle_alpha   90.00
_cell.angle_beta   90.00
_cell.angle_gamma   90.00
#
_symmetry.space_group_name_H-M   'P 1'
#
loop_
_entity.id
_entity.type
_entity.pdbx_description
1 polymer ?
#
loop_
_entity_poly.entity_id
_entity_poly.type
_entity_poly.pdbx_seq_one_letter_code
_entity_poly.pdbx_strand_id
1 'polypeptide(L)'
;MIKSITAQGVIYGNPTLFTCKPNRDGQYELARKVGRAPGSRPQDSQNKVYVSSLDEAVKLLKTQHYYIVLSGKVFGIHRKSLRSIDSVDIVCHGTETTTSV
;
A
#
# COMPACT_ATOMS: atom_id res chain seq x y z
N MET A 1 -9.07 -7.67 12.75
CA MET A 1 -8.79 -6.27 12.38
C MET A 1 -7.35 -6.16 11.92
N ILE A 2 -7.11 -5.51 10.78
CA ILE A 2 -5.76 -5.31 10.25
C ILE A 2 -5.04 -4.22 11.05
N LYS A 3 -3.85 -4.53 11.56
CA LYS A 3 -3.01 -3.63 12.35
C LYS A 3 -2.07 -2.82 11.46
N SER A 4 -1.42 -3.47 10.49
CA SER A 4 -0.46 -2.81 9.59
C SER A 4 -0.31 -3.54 8.26
N ILE A 5 0.05 -2.78 7.23
CA ILE A 5 0.48 -3.28 5.92
C ILE A 5 1.85 -2.67 5.64
N THR A 6 2.85 -3.51 5.40
CA THR A 6 4.24 -3.10 5.17
C THR A 6 4.87 -3.82 3.99
N ALA A 7 5.98 -3.30 3.49
CA ALA A 7 6.84 -4.02 2.55
C ALA A 7 8.28 -3.55 2.70
N GLN A 8 9.24 -4.45 2.50
CA GLN A 8 10.64 -4.08 2.34
C GLN A 8 10.90 -3.47 0.95
N GLY A 9 11.90 -2.60 0.86
CA GLY A 9 12.32 -1.97 -0.38
C GLY A 9 13.63 -1.22 -0.21
N VAL A 10 13.99 -0.41 -1.20
CA VAL A 10 15.25 0.34 -1.21
C VAL A 10 15.00 1.78 -1.65
N ILE A 11 15.58 2.74 -0.93
CA ILE A 11 15.67 4.15 -1.33
C ILE A 11 17.14 4.52 -1.49
N TYR A 12 17.57 4.79 -2.72
CA TYR A 12 18.97 5.16 -3.05
C TYR A 12 20.01 4.23 -2.42
N GLY A 13 19.83 2.92 -2.57
CA GLY A 13 20.73 1.90 -2.00
C GLY A 13 20.51 1.55 -0.53
N ASN A 14 19.62 2.27 0.18
CA ASN A 14 19.35 2.00 1.59
C ASN A 14 18.12 1.09 1.77
N PRO A 15 18.24 -0.06 2.45
CA PRO A 15 17.08 -0.85 2.87
C PRO A 15 16.09 0.02 3.63
N THR A 16 14.83 -0.04 3.24
CA THR A 16 13.77 0.83 3.77
C THR A 16 12.49 0.03 3.97
N LEU A 17 11.91 0.14 5.16
CA LEU A 17 10.56 -0.32 5.42
C LEU A 17 9.57 0.71 4.87
N PHE A 18 8.71 0.27 3.96
CA PHE A 18 7.57 1.03 3.48
C PHE A 18 6.33 0.64 4.29
N THR A 19 5.58 1.63 4.77
CA THR A 19 4.40 1.42 5.61
C THR A 19 3.18 2.09 4.99
N CYS A 20 2.03 1.41 5.05
CA CYS A 20 0.76 2.02 4.70
C CYS A 20 0.37 3.04 5.77
N LYS A 21 0.22 4.30 5.39
CA LYS A 21 -0.16 5.40 6.30
C LYS A 21 -1.36 6.14 5.73
N PRO A 22 -2.29 6.60 6.57
CA PRO A 22 -3.38 7.43 6.10
C PRO A 22 -2.82 8.76 5.57
N ASN A 23 -3.54 9.36 4.63
CA ASN A 23 -3.31 10.71 4.17
C ASN A 23 -3.73 11.75 5.26
N ARG A 24 -3.66 13.04 4.92
CA ARG A 24 -4.04 14.12 5.84
C ARG A 24 -5.52 14.08 6.26
N ASP A 25 -6.37 13.45 5.46
CA ASP A 25 -7.80 13.29 5.68
C ASP A 25 -8.13 11.99 6.43
N GLY A 26 -7.11 11.25 6.90
CA GLY A 26 -7.30 9.99 7.60
C GLY A 26 -7.59 8.78 6.71
N GLN A 27 -7.44 8.91 5.38
CA GLN A 27 -7.79 7.86 4.41
C GLN A 27 -6.56 7.14 3.85
N TYR A 28 -6.69 5.85 3.59
CA TYR A 28 -5.65 5.02 2.97
C TYR A 28 -5.78 5.04 1.44
N GLU A 29 -4.65 5.21 0.76
CA GLU A 29 -4.60 5.38 -0.70
C GLU A 29 -4.29 4.04 -1.40
N LEU A 30 -5.13 3.69 -2.37
CA LEU A 30 -4.90 2.62 -3.34
C LEU A 30 -4.82 3.21 -4.74
N ALA A 31 -4.20 2.47 -5.66
CA ALA A 31 -4.15 2.77 -7.08
C ALA A 31 -4.78 1.62 -7.87
N ARG A 32 -5.69 1.94 -8.79
CA ARG A 32 -6.23 0.94 -9.72
C ARG A 32 -5.11 0.33 -10.54
N LYS A 33 -5.07 -0.99 -10.62
CA LYS A 33 -4.29 -1.78 -11.58
C LYS A 33 -5.17 -2.12 -12.79
N VAL A 34 -6.39 -2.58 -12.52
CA VAL A 34 -7.46 -2.90 -13.48
C VAL A 34 -8.50 -1.78 -13.48
N GLY A 35 -9.09 -1.47 -14.64
CA GLY A 35 -10.06 -0.37 -14.78
C GLY A 35 -9.43 1.02 -14.69
N ARG A 36 -8.14 1.14 -15.00
CA ARG A 36 -7.45 2.44 -15.13
C ARG A 36 -7.92 3.18 -16.38
N ALA A 37 -7.82 4.50 -16.36
CA ALA A 37 -8.05 5.29 -17.56
C ALA A 37 -7.05 4.88 -18.67
N PRO A 38 -7.48 4.76 -19.94
CA PRO A 38 -6.58 4.42 -21.05
C PRO A 38 -5.39 5.37 -21.13
N GLY A 39 -4.19 4.83 -21.38
CA GLY A 39 -2.95 5.62 -21.47
C GLY A 39 -2.41 6.16 -20.14
N SER A 40 -3.09 5.96 -19.01
CA SER A 40 -2.68 6.49 -17.71
C SER A 40 -1.82 5.52 -16.89
N ARG A 41 -1.01 6.06 -15.99
CA ARG A 41 -0.18 5.30 -15.05
C ARG A 41 -0.95 5.06 -13.75
N PRO A 42 -0.66 3.97 -13.00
CA PRO A 42 -1.35 3.72 -11.73
C PRO A 42 -1.16 4.84 -10.69
N GLN A 43 -0.05 5.57 -10.77
CA GLN A 43 0.25 6.70 -9.88
C GLN A 43 -0.58 7.97 -10.16
N ASP A 44 -1.25 8.06 -11.31
CA ASP A 44 -2.01 9.24 -11.68
C ASP A 44 -3.25 9.40 -10.79
N SER A 45 -3.62 10.64 -10.46
CA SER A 45 -4.66 10.98 -9.49
C SER A 45 -6.03 10.35 -9.82
N GLN A 46 -6.41 10.32 -11.09
CA GLN A 46 -7.67 9.72 -11.56
C GLN A 46 -7.79 8.21 -11.29
N ASN A 47 -6.68 7.52 -11.03
CA ASN A 47 -6.68 6.09 -10.72
C ASN A 47 -6.65 5.82 -9.21
N LYS A 48 -6.66 6.86 -8.37
CA LYS A 48 -6.61 6.73 -6.91
C LYS A 48 -7.97 6.42 -6.32
N VAL A 49 -7.96 5.52 -5.35
CA VAL A 49 -9.11 5.18 -4.52
C VAL A 49 -8.69 5.36 -3.07
N TYR A 50 -9.58 5.97 -2.28
CA TYR A 50 -9.34 6.24 -0.88
C TYR A 50 -10.33 5.45 -0.04
N VAL A 51 -9.84 4.81 1.02
CA VAL A 51 -10.65 4.00 1.95
C VAL A 51 -10.40 4.43 3.38
N SER A 52 -11.37 4.18 4.25
CA SER A 52 -11.37 4.69 5.63
C SER A 52 -10.60 3.81 6.61
N SER A 53 -10.32 2.55 6.23
CA SER A 53 -9.67 1.58 7.12
C SER A 53 -8.69 0.66 6.38
N LEU A 54 -7.77 0.05 7.13
CA LEU A 54 -6.86 -0.97 6.60
C LEU A 54 -7.61 -2.24 6.19
N ASP A 55 -8.69 -2.61 6.89
CA ASP A 55 -9.53 -3.75 6.52
C ASP A 55 -10.18 -3.56 5.14
N GLU A 56 -10.70 -2.35 4.84
CA GLU A 56 -11.20 -2.00 3.50
C GLU A 56 -10.08 -2.05 2.45
N ALA A 57 -8.89 -1.53 2.79
CA ALA A 57 -7.74 -1.56 1.89
C ALA A 57 -7.36 -3.00 1.52
N VAL A 58 -7.29 -3.91 2.51
CA VAL A 58 -6.99 -5.33 2.28
C VAL A 58 -8.09 -6.01 1.46
N LYS A 59 -9.37 -5.70 1.70
CA LYS A 59 -10.48 -6.23 0.89
C LYS A 59 -10.31 -5.88 -0.59
N LEU A 60 -9.97 -4.64 -0.91
CA LEU A 60 -9.70 -4.23 -2.29
C LEU A 60 -8.42 -4.87 -2.83
N LEU A 61 -7.35 -4.93 -2.04
CA LEU A 61 -6.07 -5.53 -2.45
C LEU A 61 -6.22 -7.00 -2.83
N LYS A 62 -7.07 -7.75 -2.10
CA LYS A 62 -7.40 -9.17 -2.37
C LYS A 62 -8.09 -9.39 -3.73
N THR A 63 -8.73 -8.37 -4.30
CA THR A 63 -9.29 -8.48 -5.66
C THR A 63 -8.20 -8.50 -6.74
N GLN A 64 -6.94 -8.22 -6.38
CA GLN A 64 -5.81 -8.05 -7.30
C GLN A 64 -5.99 -6.94 -8.36
N HIS A 65 -7.06 -6.16 -8.27
CA HIS A 65 -7.33 -5.03 -9.16
C HIS A 65 -6.69 -3.73 -8.70
N TYR A 66 -6.00 -3.73 -7.56
CA TYR A 66 -5.43 -2.56 -6.94
C TYR A 66 -3.99 -2.80 -6.48
N TYR A 67 -3.22 -1.73 -6.45
CA TYR A 67 -2.00 -1.62 -5.65
C TYR A 67 -2.31 -0.81 -4.38
N ILE A 68 -1.68 -1.18 -3.26
CA ILE A 68 -1.64 -0.35 -2.06
C ILE A 68 -0.48 0.65 -2.16
N VAL A 69 -0.72 1.88 -1.72
CA VAL A 69 0.32 2.92 -1.66
C VAL A 69 1.00 2.87 -0.29
N LEU A 70 2.28 2.53 -0.28
CA LEU A 70 3.10 2.55 0.93
C LEU A 70 4.07 3.73 0.92
N SER A 71 4.43 4.22 2.10
CA SER A 71 5.36 5.34 2.28
C SER A 71 6.63 4.88 2.98
N GLY A 72 7.79 5.21 2.40
CA GLY A 72 9.12 5.02 2.98
C GLY A 72 9.83 6.35 3.15
N LYS A 73 10.72 6.44 4.15
CA LYS A 73 11.52 7.65 4.40
C LYS A 73 12.94 7.28 4.80
N VAL A 74 13.93 7.89 4.15
CA VAL A 74 15.36 7.74 4.45
C VAL A 74 16.04 9.10 4.35
N PHE A 75 16.82 9.49 5.36
CA PHE A 75 17.55 10.77 5.41
C PHE A 75 16.70 12.00 5.01
N GLY A 76 15.44 12.05 5.48
CA GLY A 76 14.52 13.15 5.14
C GLY A 76 13.77 12.97 3.81
N ILE A 77 14.25 12.14 2.90
CA ILE A 77 13.65 11.89 1.59
C ILE A 77 12.44 10.95 1.75
N HIS A 78 11.28 11.39 1.26
CA HIS A 78 10.06 10.58 1.22
C HIS A 78 9.84 9.97 -0.16
N ARG A 79 9.47 8.69 -0.20
CA ARG A 79 9.06 7.99 -1.42
C ARG A 79 7.79 7.19 -1.19
N LYS A 80 6.96 7.13 -2.23
CA LYS A 80 5.83 6.21 -2.31
C LYS A 80 6.22 4.97 -3.11
N SER A 81 5.70 3.82 -2.71
CA SER A 81 5.82 2.56 -3.44
C SER A 81 4.44 1.95 -3.65
N LEU A 82 4.14 1.54 -4.88
CA LEU A 82 2.95 0.76 -5.19
C LEU A 82 3.26 -0.72 -4.99
N ARG A 83 2.46 -1.42 -4.20
CA ARG A 83 2.64 -2.86 -3.91
C ARG A 83 1.35 -3.61 -4.16
N SER A 84 1.45 -4.80 -4.75
CA SER A 84 0.34 -5.75 -4.85
C SER A 84 0.30 -6.64 -3.61
N ILE A 85 -0.79 -7.40 -3.44
CA ILE A 85 -1.03 -8.20 -2.22
C ILE A 85 0.08 -9.22 -1.92
N ASP A 86 0.66 -9.79 -2.97
CA ASP A 86 1.77 -10.75 -2.99
C ASP A 86 3.12 -10.13 -2.60
N SER A 87 3.19 -8.80 -2.44
CA SER A 87 4.43 -8.07 -2.15
C SER A 87 4.35 -7.27 -0.85
N VAL A 88 3.39 -7.58 0.02
CA VAL A 88 3.19 -6.91 1.31
C VAL A 88 3.03 -7.89 2.45
N ASP A 89 3.51 -7.49 3.62
CA ASP A 89 3.24 -8.16 4.89
C ASP A 89 2.02 -7.51 5.54
N ILE A 90 1.02 -8.33 5.90
CA ILE A 90 -0.21 -7.89 6.56
C ILE A 90 -0.23 -8.45 7.98
N VAL A 91 -0.25 -7.56 8.98
CA VAL A 91 -0.31 -7.95 10.39
C VAL A 91 -1.73 -7.75 10.92
N CYS A 92 -2.27 -8.75 11.60
CA CYS A 92 -3.60 -8.74 12.20
C CYS A 92 -3.51 -8.62 13.74
N HIS A 93 -4.51 -8.01 14.39
CA HIS A 93 -4.69 -8.14 15.84
C HIS A 93 -5.22 -9.55 16.17
N GLY A 94 -4.50 -10.33 16.98
CA GLY A 94 -5.03 -11.54 17.64
C GLY A 94 -4.44 -12.88 17.22
N THR A 95 -3.56 -12.95 16.22
CA THR A 95 -2.76 -14.16 15.95
C THR A 95 -1.38 -13.77 15.42
N GLU A 96 -0.34 -14.39 15.97
CA GLU A 96 1.05 -14.35 15.46
C GLU A 96 1.17 -15.13 14.13
N THR A 97 0.27 -14.90 13.18
CA THR A 97 0.32 -15.57 11.88
C THR A 97 0.92 -14.61 10.86
N THR A 98 2.24 -14.67 10.74
CA THR A 98 2.96 -14.18 9.58
C THR A 98 2.54 -15.05 8.39
N THR A 99 1.71 -14.52 7.50
CA THR A 99 1.52 -15.12 6.17
C THR A 99 2.41 -14.35 5.21
N SER A 100 3.63 -14.86 5.01
CA SER A 100 4.32 -14.65 3.73
C SER A 100 3.54 -15.44 2.70
N VAL A 101 3.02 -14.78 1.66
CA VAL A 101 2.37 -15.44 0.53
C VAL A 101 3.43 -15.89 -0.46
#